data_AF-A0A928ZU84-F1
#
_entry.id   AF-A0A928ZU84-F1
#
_cell.length_a   1.000
_cell.length_b   1.000
_cell.length_c   1.000
_cell.angle_alpha   90.00
_cell.angle_beta   90.00
_cell.angle_gamma   90.00
#
_symmetry.space_group_name_H-M   'P 1'
#
loop_
_entity.id
_entity.type
_entity.pdbx_description
1 polymer ?
#
loop_
_entity_poly.entity_id
_entity_poly.type
_entity_poly.pdbx_seq_one_letter_code
_entity_poly.pdbx_strand_id
1 'polypeptide(L)'
;MPSTHYSSWFASQLQALMNRSQPNVPTMSQPSHRFVLFGTEFSGGRMVVDLLRRVADNRDRPLPATWTIASLLARRHFFPLWHIQHHGAICADYLFGFKLSAVDLITTHHMSEPHRFMTLLYDRGYKVIHLQRRDLMRHAIAILKAQQPTSRHIDPQALIATLKQLDEQRIAEAAIVAQVPHLTVTYETDLIDPNVYAHTAQQLCQFLALKQRQRAHYPMKLVHQRISDLVANYDEVYATLKRSDYAYVLSEASAKLVI
;
A
#
# COMPACT_ATOMS: atom_id res chain seq x y z
N MET A 1 -33.22 2.70 -11.94
CA MET A 1 -32.78 2.95 -10.55
C MET A 1 -32.60 1.62 -9.83
N PRO A 2 -31.37 1.23 -9.45
CA PRO A 2 -31.20 0.20 -8.43
C PRO A 2 -30.06 0.55 -7.45
N SER A 3 -30.36 0.95 -6.20
CA SER A 3 -29.30 1.12 -5.18
C SER A 3 -29.78 1.11 -3.71
N THR A 4 -30.84 0.37 -3.36
CA THR A 4 -31.32 0.29 -1.96
C THR A 4 -31.20 -1.09 -1.30
N HIS A 5 -30.81 -2.13 -2.02
CA HIS A 5 -30.78 -3.50 -1.47
C HIS A 5 -29.43 -3.95 -0.87
N TYR A 6 -28.32 -3.31 -1.21
CA TYR A 6 -27.00 -3.71 -0.69
C TYR A 6 -26.68 -3.11 0.70
N SER A 7 -27.21 -1.92 1.00
CA SER A 7 -26.95 -1.23 2.28
C SER A 7 -27.65 -1.90 3.47
N SER A 8 -28.84 -2.46 3.28
CA SER A 8 -29.61 -3.12 4.35
C SER A 8 -29.10 -4.53 4.68
N TRP A 9 -28.55 -5.25 3.70
CA TRP A 9 -27.95 -6.57 3.91
C TRP A 9 -26.65 -6.48 4.72
N PHE A 10 -25.79 -5.49 4.44
CA PHE A 10 -24.56 -5.27 5.20
C PHE A 10 -24.83 -4.76 6.63
N ALA A 11 -25.81 -3.86 6.80
CA ALA A 11 -26.21 -3.35 8.11
C ALA A 11 -26.81 -4.45 9.00
N SER A 12 -27.66 -5.32 8.45
CA SER A 12 -28.27 -6.42 9.21
C SER A 12 -27.27 -7.51 9.61
N GLN A 13 -26.26 -7.79 8.76
CA GLN A 13 -25.16 -8.70 9.14
C GLN A 13 -24.23 -8.12 10.20
N LEU A 14 -23.90 -6.82 10.13
CA LEU A 14 -23.14 -6.15 11.18
C LEU A 14 -23.87 -6.20 12.51
N GLN A 15 -25.18 -5.98 12.52
CA GLN A 15 -25.98 -6.00 13.73
C GLN A 15 -26.17 -7.42 14.30
N ALA A 16 -26.31 -8.43 13.43
CA ALA A 16 -26.34 -9.84 13.85
C ALA A 16 -24.98 -10.34 14.40
N LEU A 17 -23.86 -9.82 13.89
CA LEU A 17 -22.51 -10.14 14.38
C LEU A 17 -22.17 -9.40 15.68
N MET A 18 -22.68 -8.18 15.87
CA MET A 18 -22.50 -7.45 17.14
C MET A 18 -23.31 -8.06 18.29
N ASN A 19 -24.41 -8.77 18.00
CA ASN A 19 -25.29 -9.37 19.01
C ASN A 19 -24.93 -10.83 19.37
N ARG A 20 -23.94 -11.46 18.72
CA ARG A 20 -23.47 -12.78 19.17
C ARG A 20 -22.55 -12.62 20.36
N SER A 21 -23.11 -12.88 21.54
CA SER A 21 -22.40 -13.10 22.79
C SER A 21 -21.17 -13.96 22.56
N GLN A 22 -19.98 -13.43 22.88
CA GLN A 22 -18.72 -14.13 22.65
C GLN A 22 -18.68 -15.42 23.47
N PRO A 23 -18.49 -16.61 22.86
CA PRO A 23 -18.12 -17.79 23.64
C PRO A 23 -16.80 -17.52 24.37
N ASN A 24 -16.60 -18.13 25.54
CA ASN A 24 -15.36 -18.10 26.32
C ASN A 24 -14.20 -18.72 25.52
N VAL A 25 -13.68 -17.99 24.56
CA VAL A 25 -12.41 -18.27 23.89
C VAL A 25 -11.33 -17.75 24.82
N PRO A 26 -10.25 -18.52 25.10
CA PRO A 26 -9.12 -18.01 25.86
C PRO A 26 -8.69 -16.66 25.27
N THR A 27 -8.50 -15.67 26.14
CA THR A 27 -8.19 -14.28 25.79
C THR A 27 -6.84 -14.23 25.08
N MET A 28 -6.81 -14.52 23.78
CA MET A 28 -5.63 -14.34 22.96
C MET A 28 -5.36 -12.84 22.94
N SER A 29 -4.16 -12.45 23.39
CA SER A 29 -3.73 -11.07 23.43
C SER A 29 -3.83 -10.48 22.03
N GLN A 30 -4.78 -9.59 21.79
CA GLN A 30 -4.88 -8.92 20.50
C GLN A 30 -3.69 -7.96 20.32
N PRO A 31 -3.22 -7.75 19.07
CA PRO A 31 -2.16 -6.78 18.80
C PRO A 31 -2.60 -5.39 19.25
N SER A 32 -1.76 -4.75 20.07
CA SER A 32 -1.98 -3.41 20.63
C SER A 32 -1.92 -2.32 19.57
N HIS A 33 -1.18 -2.56 18.49
CA HIS A 33 -1.04 -1.64 17.38
C HIS A 33 -1.46 -2.32 16.08
N ARG A 34 -2.26 -1.63 15.27
CA ARG A 34 -2.78 -2.16 14.01
C ARG A 34 -2.67 -1.12 12.92
N PHE A 35 -2.32 -1.54 11.71
CA PHE A 35 -2.24 -0.62 10.59
C PHE A 35 -2.60 -1.27 9.25
N VAL A 36 -2.86 -0.41 8.26
CA VAL A 36 -3.10 -0.78 6.87
C VAL A 36 -2.12 -0.01 6.01
N LEU A 37 -1.35 -0.70 5.18
CA LEU A 37 -0.59 -0.09 4.09
C LEU A 37 -1.52 -0.01 2.88
N PHE A 38 -2.12 1.15 2.68
CA PHE A 38 -3.04 1.38 1.59
C PHE A 38 -2.31 1.96 0.38
N GLY A 39 -2.29 1.23 -0.72
CA GLY A 39 -1.69 1.69 -1.96
C GLY A 39 -1.39 0.56 -2.95
N THR A 40 -1.14 0.95 -4.19
CA THR A 40 -0.81 0.06 -5.31
C THR A 40 0.50 -0.74 -5.09
N GLU A 41 0.76 -1.75 -5.93
CA GLU A 41 2.05 -2.44 -5.97
C GLU A 41 3.19 -1.50 -6.32
N PHE A 42 4.41 -1.78 -5.83
CA PHE A 42 5.60 -0.97 -6.09
C PHE A 42 5.55 0.51 -5.62
N SER A 43 4.64 0.85 -4.70
CA SER A 43 4.53 2.15 -4.03
C SER A 43 5.44 2.32 -2.81
N GLY A 44 6.30 1.34 -2.51
CA GLY A 44 7.24 1.40 -1.37
C GLY A 44 6.80 0.67 -0.11
N GLY A 45 5.71 -0.10 -0.13
CA GLY A 45 5.21 -0.81 1.06
C GLY A 45 6.25 -1.73 1.72
N ARG A 46 7.10 -2.39 0.92
CA ARG A 46 8.24 -3.17 1.44
C ARG A 46 9.21 -2.32 2.25
N MET A 47 9.54 -1.13 1.76
CA MET A 47 10.49 -0.23 2.43
C MET A 47 9.92 0.30 3.74
N VAL A 48 8.62 0.63 3.78
CA VAL A 48 7.93 1.01 5.02
C VAL A 48 7.96 -0.14 6.03
N VAL A 49 7.66 -1.36 5.61
CA VAL A 49 7.76 -2.56 6.45
C VAL A 49 9.18 -2.74 6.98
N ASP A 50 10.19 -2.62 6.12
CA ASP A 50 11.59 -2.79 6.51
C ASP A 50 12.07 -1.67 7.45
N LEU A 51 11.61 -0.43 7.27
CA LEU A 51 11.85 0.68 8.20
C LEU A 51 11.23 0.39 9.57
N LEU A 52 9.93 0.07 9.60
CA LEU A 52 9.21 -0.29 10.82
C LEU A 52 9.87 -1.45 11.54
N ARG A 53 10.30 -2.49 10.80
CA ARG A 53 10.98 -3.65 11.38
C ARG A 53 12.22 -3.26 12.16
N ARG A 54 12.99 -2.29 11.65
CA ARG A 54 14.23 -1.82 12.29
C ARG A 54 13.98 -0.91 13.49
N VAL A 55 13.02 0.02 13.38
CA VAL A 55 12.81 1.02 14.46
C VAL A 55 11.91 0.51 15.58
N ALA A 56 11.06 -0.46 15.28
CA ALA A 56 10.12 -1.06 16.22
C ALA A 56 10.67 -2.38 16.83
N ASP A 57 11.91 -2.78 16.48
CA ASP A 57 12.50 -4.03 16.93
C ASP A 57 12.53 -4.11 18.48
N ASN A 58 11.81 -5.09 19.00
CA ASN A 58 11.72 -5.42 20.41
C ASN A 58 12.81 -6.47 20.68
N ARG A 59 13.79 -6.16 21.54
CA ARG A 59 14.94 -7.04 21.83
C ARG A 59 14.57 -8.47 22.26
N ASP A 60 13.31 -8.72 22.63
CA ASP A 60 12.85 -10.02 23.14
C ASP A 60 12.06 -10.86 22.14
N ARG A 61 11.57 -10.28 21.02
CA ARG A 61 10.91 -11.04 19.94
C ARG A 61 11.14 -10.32 18.59
N PRO A 62 11.89 -10.92 17.65
CA PRO A 62 11.96 -10.38 16.30
C PRO A 62 10.54 -10.32 15.74
N LEU A 63 10.21 -9.21 15.07
CA LEU A 63 8.94 -9.09 14.36
C LEU A 63 8.82 -10.28 13.38
N PRO A 64 7.77 -11.10 13.47
CA PRO A 64 7.73 -12.34 12.72
C PRO A 64 7.67 -12.11 11.22
N ALA A 65 8.14 -13.12 10.50
CA ALA A 65 8.09 -13.19 9.04
C ALA A 65 6.66 -13.12 8.46
N THR A 66 5.63 -13.22 9.32
CA THR A 66 4.22 -13.09 8.97
C THR A 66 3.79 -11.67 8.62
N TRP A 67 4.67 -10.66 8.77
CA TRP A 67 4.51 -9.37 8.09
C TRP A 67 4.66 -9.58 6.58
N THR A 68 3.59 -10.07 5.97
CA THR A 68 3.52 -10.25 4.54
C THR A 68 3.18 -8.92 3.90
N ILE A 69 3.98 -8.53 2.91
CA ILE A 69 3.66 -7.44 1.98
C ILE A 69 2.47 -7.82 1.09
N ALA A 70 2.10 -9.10 1.09
CA ALA A 70 0.95 -9.61 0.36
C ALA A 70 -0.34 -8.94 0.86
N SER A 71 -1.22 -8.61 -0.07
CA SER A 71 -2.55 -8.14 0.28
C SER A 71 -3.35 -9.30 0.87
N LEU A 72 -3.83 -9.15 2.11
CA LEU A 72 -4.72 -10.13 2.74
C LEU A 72 -6.05 -10.26 1.98
N LEU A 73 -6.40 -9.27 1.17
CA LEU A 73 -7.64 -9.21 0.41
C LEU A 73 -7.41 -9.36 -1.10
N ALA A 74 -6.25 -9.88 -1.52
CA ALA A 74 -5.93 -10.16 -2.93
C ALA A 74 -6.88 -11.18 -3.58
N ARG A 75 -7.59 -11.97 -2.76
CA ARG A 75 -8.63 -12.90 -3.19
C ARG A 75 -9.98 -12.45 -2.64
N ARG A 76 -11.05 -12.86 -3.30
CA ARG A 76 -12.40 -12.58 -2.83
C ARG A 76 -12.71 -13.38 -1.56
N HIS A 77 -13.23 -12.71 -0.56
CA HIS A 77 -13.63 -13.28 0.72
C HIS A 77 -15.07 -12.86 0.99
N PHE A 78 -15.93 -13.79 1.42
CA PHE A 78 -17.31 -13.46 1.75
C PHE A 78 -17.43 -12.49 2.92
N PHE A 79 -16.49 -12.57 3.87
CA PHE A 79 -16.45 -11.72 5.06
C PHE A 79 -15.05 -11.10 5.22
N PRO A 80 -14.69 -10.05 4.45
CA PRO A 80 -13.35 -9.48 4.45
C PRO A 80 -12.89 -9.00 5.83
N LEU A 81 -13.78 -8.35 6.58
CA LEU A 81 -13.47 -7.87 7.93
C LEU A 81 -13.16 -9.03 8.89
N TRP A 82 -13.99 -10.08 8.87
CA TRP A 82 -13.78 -11.25 9.72
C TRP A 82 -12.46 -11.96 9.38
N HIS A 83 -12.13 -12.05 8.09
CA HIS A 83 -10.85 -12.60 7.64
C HIS A 83 -9.66 -11.81 8.21
N ILE A 84 -9.70 -10.47 8.11
CA ILE A 84 -8.66 -9.59 8.69
C ILE A 84 -8.57 -9.77 10.21
N GLN A 85 -9.71 -9.80 10.90
CA GLN A 85 -9.76 -9.97 12.35
C GLN A 85 -9.21 -11.32 12.81
N HIS A 86 -9.52 -12.38 12.07
CA HIS A 86 -8.99 -13.72 12.35
C HIS A 86 -7.46 -13.74 12.23
N HIS A 87 -6.90 -13.15 11.16
CA HIS A 87 -5.46 -12.99 11.02
C HIS A 87 -4.83 -12.14 12.13
N GLY A 88 -5.51 -11.05 12.52
CA GLY A 88 -5.08 -10.21 13.63
C GLY A 88 -5.12 -10.93 14.98
N ALA A 89 -6.09 -11.82 15.22
CA ALA A 89 -6.21 -12.58 16.47
C ALA A 89 -5.16 -13.70 16.60
N ILE A 90 -4.71 -14.27 15.48
CA ILE A 90 -3.65 -15.28 15.45
C ILE A 90 -2.25 -14.63 15.57
N CYS A 91 -2.14 -13.34 15.25
CA CYS A 91 -0.90 -12.59 15.42
C CYS A 91 -0.62 -12.39 16.92
N ALA A 92 0.33 -13.16 17.44
CA ALA A 92 0.77 -13.08 18.84
C ALA A 92 1.67 -11.86 19.13
N ASP A 93 1.74 -10.91 18.19
CA ASP A 93 2.68 -9.80 18.21
C ASP A 93 2.01 -8.51 18.68
N TYR A 94 2.84 -7.56 19.11
CA TYR A 94 2.37 -6.26 19.54
C TYR A 94 1.86 -5.38 18.37
N LEU A 95 2.23 -5.71 17.12
CA LEU A 95 1.96 -4.91 15.92
C LEU A 95 1.53 -5.80 14.75
N PHE A 96 0.32 -5.57 14.27
CA PHE A 96 -0.29 -6.25 13.13
C PHE A 96 -0.52 -5.28 11.98
N GLY A 97 -0.11 -5.65 10.77
CA GLY A 97 -0.35 -4.85 9.58
C GLY A 97 -0.53 -5.70 8.34
N PHE A 98 -1.21 -5.14 7.36
CA PHE A 98 -1.41 -5.78 6.06
C PHE A 98 -1.49 -4.74 4.95
N LYS A 99 -1.27 -5.21 3.72
CA LYS A 99 -1.45 -4.40 2.53
C LYS A 99 -2.90 -4.45 2.04
N LEU A 100 -3.39 -3.32 1.54
CA LEU A 100 -4.67 -3.19 0.89
C LEU A 100 -4.55 -2.22 -0.29
N SER A 101 -5.29 -2.45 -1.37
CA SER A 101 -5.32 -1.55 -2.54
C SER A 101 -6.75 -1.19 -2.94
N ALA A 102 -6.91 -0.15 -3.74
CA ALA A 102 -8.22 0.16 -4.34
C ALA A 102 -8.74 -0.98 -5.22
N VAL A 103 -7.84 -1.70 -5.92
CA VAL A 103 -8.20 -2.89 -6.73
C VAL A 103 -8.82 -3.98 -5.88
N ASP A 104 -8.25 -4.25 -4.69
CA ASP A 104 -8.82 -5.24 -3.77
C ASP A 104 -10.27 -4.86 -3.44
N LEU A 105 -10.52 -3.62 -3.03
CA LEU A 105 -11.85 -3.19 -2.59
C LEU A 105 -12.86 -3.13 -3.76
N ILE A 106 -12.48 -2.51 -4.87
CA ILE A 106 -13.39 -2.22 -5.99
C ILE A 106 -13.53 -3.44 -6.91
N THR A 107 -12.42 -4.00 -7.37
CA THR A 107 -12.43 -5.04 -8.39
C THR A 107 -12.58 -6.43 -7.79
N THR A 108 -11.81 -6.75 -6.73
CA THR A 108 -11.81 -8.10 -6.14
C THR A 108 -13.04 -8.36 -5.27
N HIS A 109 -13.44 -7.38 -4.47
CA HIS A 109 -14.55 -7.51 -3.52
C HIS A 109 -15.85 -6.82 -3.98
N HIS A 110 -15.83 -6.09 -5.10
CA HIS A 110 -16.99 -5.37 -5.64
C HIS A 110 -17.69 -4.46 -4.63
N MET A 111 -16.91 -3.78 -3.78
CA MET A 111 -17.46 -2.86 -2.79
C MET A 111 -17.94 -1.59 -3.50
N SER A 112 -19.23 -1.28 -3.36
CA SER A 112 -19.82 -0.04 -3.89
C SER A 112 -19.36 1.20 -3.12
N GLU A 113 -18.99 1.04 -1.84
CA GLU A 113 -18.60 2.12 -0.93
C GLU A 113 -17.28 1.79 -0.21
N PRO A 114 -16.15 1.72 -0.93
CA PRO A 114 -14.87 1.29 -0.37
C PRO A 114 -14.35 2.20 0.77
N HIS A 115 -14.70 3.49 0.76
CA HIS A 115 -14.38 4.43 1.84
C HIS A 115 -15.03 4.04 3.19
N ARG A 116 -16.24 3.45 3.18
CA ARG A 116 -16.89 2.95 4.40
C ARG A 116 -16.14 1.78 5.00
N PHE A 117 -15.57 0.92 4.15
CA PHE A 117 -14.74 -0.18 4.63
C PHE A 117 -13.46 0.33 5.29
N MET A 118 -12.82 1.36 4.72
CA MET A 118 -11.66 2.01 5.35
C MET A 118 -12.02 2.69 6.67
N THR A 119 -13.17 3.35 6.74
CA THR A 119 -13.69 3.96 7.98
C THR A 119 -13.91 2.88 9.05
N LEU A 120 -14.52 1.75 8.67
CA LEU A 120 -14.73 0.62 9.57
C LEU A 120 -13.41 0.03 10.09
N LEU A 121 -12.38 -0.05 9.26
CA LEU A 121 -11.05 -0.46 9.72
C LEU A 121 -10.49 0.56 10.72
N TYR A 122 -10.59 1.86 10.43
CA TYR A 122 -10.13 2.91 11.33
C TYR A 122 -10.82 2.87 12.70
N ASP A 123 -12.16 2.74 12.71
CA ASP A 123 -12.97 2.62 13.93
C ASP A 123 -12.61 1.38 14.76
N ARG A 124 -12.04 0.34 14.12
CA ARG A 124 -11.52 -0.88 14.77
C ARG A 124 -10.05 -0.76 15.19
N GLY A 125 -9.50 0.45 15.19
CA GLY A 125 -8.17 0.78 15.68
C GLY A 125 -7.06 0.63 14.64
N TYR A 126 -7.37 0.40 13.36
CA TYR A 126 -6.36 0.32 12.31
C TYR A 126 -5.93 1.72 11.86
N LYS A 127 -4.65 2.04 12.01
CA LYS A 127 -4.05 3.26 11.46
C LYS A 127 -3.78 3.11 9.97
N VAL A 128 -4.23 4.06 9.16
CA VAL A 128 -4.06 4.00 7.70
C VAL A 128 -2.77 4.71 7.30
N ILE A 129 -1.88 4.00 6.61
CA ILE A 129 -0.69 4.56 5.97
C ILE A 129 -0.93 4.50 4.46
N HIS A 130 -1.14 5.66 3.84
CA HIS A 130 -1.37 5.78 2.40
C HIS A 130 -0.03 5.91 1.67
N LEU A 131 0.28 4.92 0.84
CA LEU A 131 1.50 4.87 0.05
C LEU A 131 1.28 5.51 -1.31
N GLN A 132 2.09 6.51 -1.63
CA GLN A 132 2.03 7.20 -2.91
C GLN A 132 3.34 7.04 -3.67
N ARG A 133 3.24 6.98 -4.99
CA ARG A 133 4.39 7.06 -5.89
C ARG A 133 4.05 8.07 -6.98
N ARG A 134 4.84 9.14 -7.07
CA ARG A 134 4.54 10.27 -7.97
C ARG A 134 5.10 10.04 -9.37
N ASP A 135 6.24 9.34 -9.50
CA ASP A 135 6.83 9.05 -10.79
C ASP A 135 6.10 7.88 -11.47
N LEU A 136 5.03 8.21 -12.20
CA LEU A 136 4.17 7.25 -12.91
C LEU A 136 4.96 6.43 -13.93
N MET A 137 5.93 7.03 -14.63
CA MET A 137 6.73 6.34 -15.63
C MET A 137 7.58 5.23 -14.99
N ARG A 138 8.34 5.55 -13.94
CA ARG A 138 9.14 4.54 -13.24
C ARG A 138 8.27 3.50 -12.53
N HIS A 139 7.07 3.89 -12.10
CA HIS A 139 6.11 2.98 -11.48
C HIS A 139 5.60 1.95 -12.50
N ALA A 140 5.13 2.41 -13.66
CA ALA A 140 4.66 1.54 -14.73
C ALA A 140 5.76 0.60 -15.23
N ILE A 141 6.99 1.11 -15.40
CA ILE A 141 8.15 0.29 -15.76
C ILE A 141 8.42 -0.77 -14.69
N ALA A 142 8.36 -0.43 -13.40
CA ALA A 142 8.58 -1.39 -12.33
C ALA A 142 7.54 -2.54 -12.36
N ILE A 143 6.28 -2.23 -12.65
CA ILE A 143 5.21 -3.23 -12.81
C ILE A 143 5.51 -4.15 -14.00
N LEU A 144 5.80 -3.60 -15.17
CA LEU A 144 6.06 -4.40 -16.37
C LEU A 144 7.31 -5.27 -16.23
N LYS A 145 8.38 -4.76 -15.61
CA LYS A 145 9.58 -5.57 -15.34
C LYS A 145 9.34 -6.65 -14.30
N ALA A 146 8.43 -6.47 -13.36
CA ALA A 146 8.07 -7.54 -12.43
C ALA A 146 7.33 -8.69 -13.15
N GLN A 147 6.57 -8.38 -14.20
CA GLN A 147 5.90 -9.38 -15.05
C GLN A 147 6.89 -10.07 -16.01
N GLN A 148 7.94 -9.36 -16.45
CA GLN A 148 8.96 -9.88 -17.37
C GLN A 148 10.40 -9.57 -16.88
N PRO A 149 10.90 -10.24 -15.82
CA PRO A 149 12.15 -9.85 -15.16
C PRO A 149 13.41 -9.91 -16.03
N THR A 150 13.42 -10.81 -17.01
CA THR A 150 14.56 -11.02 -17.91
C THR A 150 14.60 -10.04 -19.08
N SER A 151 13.47 -9.42 -19.42
CA SER A 151 13.38 -8.49 -20.54
C SER A 151 13.77 -7.08 -20.11
N ARG A 152 14.57 -6.42 -20.94
CA ARG A 152 14.76 -4.96 -20.89
C ARG A 152 13.92 -4.24 -21.96
N HIS A 153 13.27 -5.00 -22.83
CA HIS A 153 12.39 -4.46 -23.85
C HIS A 153 10.99 -4.25 -23.25
N ILE A 154 10.42 -3.06 -23.48
CA ILE A 154 9.08 -2.72 -23.00
C ILE A 154 8.18 -2.47 -24.19
N ASP A 155 7.06 -3.18 -24.26
CA ASP A 155 5.99 -2.88 -25.21
C ASP A 155 5.40 -1.50 -24.88
N PRO A 156 5.51 -0.50 -25.79
CA PRO A 156 4.97 0.83 -25.56
C PRO A 156 3.46 0.86 -25.32
N GLN A 157 2.69 -0.05 -25.91
CA GLN A 157 1.23 -0.10 -25.73
C GLN A 157 0.86 -0.64 -24.34
N ALA A 158 1.54 -1.70 -23.90
CA ALA A 158 1.40 -2.19 -22.53
C ALA A 158 1.78 -1.12 -21.50
N LEU A 159 2.79 -0.29 -21.78
CA LEU A 159 3.17 0.83 -20.93
C LEU A 159 2.06 1.89 -20.83
N ILE A 160 1.46 2.31 -21.95
CA ILE A 160 0.35 3.27 -21.95
C ILE A 160 -0.86 2.70 -21.17
N ALA A 161 -1.20 1.43 -21.40
CA ALA A 161 -2.28 0.77 -20.66
C ALA A 161 -2.00 0.75 -19.15
N THR A 162 -0.76 0.46 -18.75
CA THR A 162 -0.33 0.45 -17.34
C THR A 162 -0.38 1.85 -16.74
N LEU A 163 0.06 2.89 -17.46
CA LEU A 163 -0.02 4.28 -17.02
C LEU A 163 -1.47 4.71 -16.78
N LYS A 164 -2.37 4.34 -17.68
CA LYS A 164 -3.80 4.58 -17.52
C LYS A 164 -4.37 3.92 -16.28
N GLN A 165 -4.07 2.65 -16.09
CA GLN A 165 -4.51 1.92 -14.91
C GLN A 165 -3.98 2.57 -13.62
N LEU A 166 -2.71 2.99 -13.60
CA LEU A 166 -2.11 3.65 -12.44
C LEU A 166 -2.78 4.99 -12.13
N ASP A 167 -3.10 5.79 -13.14
CA ASP A 167 -3.75 7.09 -12.93
C ASP A 167 -5.18 6.92 -12.38
N GLU A 168 -5.95 5.99 -12.96
CA GLU A 168 -7.28 5.61 -12.47
C GLU A 168 -7.21 5.09 -11.01
N GLN A 169 -6.24 4.23 -10.71
CA GLN A 169 -6.00 3.73 -9.36
C GLN A 169 -5.65 4.85 -8.38
N ARG A 170 -4.79 5.79 -8.77
CA ARG A 170 -4.38 6.92 -7.93
C ARG A 170 -5.57 7.80 -7.56
N ILE A 171 -6.46 8.09 -8.52
CA ILE A 171 -7.69 8.85 -8.29
C ILE A 171 -8.60 8.08 -7.32
N ALA A 172 -8.80 6.78 -7.56
CA ALA A 172 -9.64 5.94 -6.70
C ALA A 172 -9.08 5.83 -5.28
N GLU A 173 -7.77 5.63 -5.12
CA GLU A 173 -7.10 5.55 -3.83
C GLU A 173 -7.26 6.84 -3.03
N ALA A 174 -6.98 7.99 -3.65
CA ALA A 174 -7.17 9.30 -3.03
C ALA A 174 -8.62 9.51 -2.57
N ALA A 175 -9.60 9.15 -3.41
CA ALA A 175 -11.02 9.26 -3.05
C ALA A 175 -11.41 8.33 -1.88
N ILE A 176 -10.85 7.13 -1.82
CA ILE A 176 -11.11 6.15 -0.76
C ILE A 176 -10.60 6.64 0.60
N VAL A 177 -9.39 7.18 0.66
CA VAL A 177 -8.77 7.58 1.94
C VAL A 177 -9.09 9.02 2.38
N ALA A 178 -9.67 9.84 1.51
CA ALA A 178 -9.99 11.24 1.80
C ALA A 178 -10.85 11.43 3.08
N GLN A 179 -11.63 10.43 3.46
CA GLN A 179 -12.55 10.49 4.60
C GLN A 179 -11.99 9.84 5.88
N VAL A 180 -10.77 9.32 5.86
CA VAL A 180 -10.17 8.61 6.99
C VAL A 180 -8.84 9.25 7.37
N PRO A 181 -8.58 9.53 8.67
CA PRO A 181 -7.28 10.03 9.10
C PRO A 181 -6.17 9.04 8.74
N HIS A 182 -5.18 9.51 7.98
CA HIS A 182 -4.10 8.69 7.47
C HIS A 182 -2.76 9.44 7.47
N LEU A 183 -1.67 8.69 7.52
CA LEU A 183 -0.33 9.20 7.23
C LEU A 183 -0.02 8.91 5.76
N THR A 184 0.30 9.94 4.99
CA THR A 184 0.78 9.75 3.62
C THR A 184 2.29 9.55 3.62
N VAL A 185 2.76 8.51 2.93
CA VAL A 185 4.18 8.25 2.68
C VAL A 185 4.39 8.21 1.17
N THR A 186 5.15 9.16 0.65
CA THR A 186 5.50 9.27 -0.76
C THR A 186 6.85 8.59 -1.02
N TYR A 187 6.89 7.66 -1.97
CA TYR A 187 8.07 6.90 -2.33
C TYR A 187 9.29 7.78 -2.61
N GLU A 188 9.14 8.79 -3.46
CA GLU A 188 10.26 9.63 -3.90
C GLU A 188 10.85 10.52 -2.80
N THR A 189 10.03 11.03 -1.89
CA THR A 189 10.48 11.99 -0.86
C THR A 189 10.82 11.32 0.45
N ASP A 190 10.16 10.20 0.78
CA ASP A 190 10.20 9.64 2.13
C ASP A 190 10.94 8.30 2.16
N LEU A 191 11.05 7.62 1.02
CA LEU A 191 11.58 6.25 0.91
C LEU A 191 12.78 6.09 -0.02
N ILE A 192 13.03 6.99 -0.98
CA ILE A 192 14.22 6.86 -1.83
C ILE A 192 15.48 7.30 -1.09
N ASP A 193 15.51 8.46 -0.43
CA ASP A 193 16.73 9.02 0.14
C ASP A 193 17.04 8.47 1.55
N PRO A 194 18.17 7.76 1.77
CA PRO A 194 18.57 7.28 3.10
C PRO A 194 18.69 8.39 4.14
N ASN A 195 18.98 9.64 3.74
CA ASN A 195 19.10 10.75 4.69
C ASN A 195 17.77 11.12 5.34
N VAL A 196 16.64 10.80 4.70
CA VAL A 196 15.31 11.09 5.26
C VAL A 196 14.75 9.93 6.11
N TYR A 197 15.36 8.74 6.06
CA TYR A 197 14.77 7.55 6.69
C TYR A 197 14.58 7.66 8.19
N ALA A 198 15.50 8.32 8.89
CA ALA A 198 15.37 8.53 10.34
C ALA A 198 14.11 9.36 10.66
N HIS A 199 13.84 10.38 9.85
CA HIS A 199 12.65 11.23 9.96
C HIS A 199 11.39 10.46 9.58
N THR A 200 11.37 9.79 8.42
CA THR A 200 10.22 8.96 7.99
C THR A 200 9.87 7.90 9.03
N ALA A 201 10.88 7.23 9.60
CA ALA A 201 10.66 6.21 10.62
C ALA A 201 10.15 6.79 11.94
N GLN A 202 10.60 7.99 12.33
CA GLN A 202 10.05 8.70 13.49
C GLN A 202 8.57 9.05 13.28
N GLN A 203 8.20 9.57 12.11
CA GLN A 203 6.81 9.88 11.78
C GLN A 203 5.93 8.63 11.81
N LEU A 204 6.41 7.52 11.23
CA LEU A 204 5.72 6.23 11.27
C LEU A 204 5.52 5.74 12.71
N CYS A 205 6.57 5.77 13.55
CA CYS A 205 6.48 5.40 14.94
C CYS A 205 5.47 6.28 15.71
N GLN A 206 5.56 7.60 15.55
CA GLN A 206 4.65 8.53 16.20
C GLN A 206 3.19 8.29 15.78
N PHE A 207 2.95 8.12 14.49
CA PHE A 207 1.60 7.87 13.95
C PHE A 207 1.00 6.55 14.45
N LEU A 208 1.83 5.51 14.57
CA LEU A 208 1.44 4.20 15.09
C LEU A 208 1.49 4.11 16.63
N ALA A 209 1.88 5.19 17.32
CA ALA A 209 2.12 5.24 18.76
C ALA A 209 3.15 4.19 19.25
N LEU A 210 4.15 3.90 18.42
CA LEU A 210 5.26 2.99 18.74
C LEU A 210 6.38 3.75 19.45
N LYS A 211 7.02 3.08 20.41
CA LYS A 211 8.25 3.59 21.03
C LYS A 211 9.41 3.41 20.06
N GLN A 212 9.93 4.49 19.49
CA GLN A 212 11.14 4.45 18.67
C GLN A 212 12.36 4.14 19.56
N ARG A 213 13.09 3.06 19.27
CA ARG A 213 14.24 2.64 20.10
C ARG A 213 15.60 2.80 19.44
N GLN A 214 15.65 2.79 18.10
CA GLN A 214 16.90 2.92 17.35
C GLN A 214 16.78 3.97 16.25
N ARG A 215 17.90 4.62 15.93
CA ARG A 215 18.03 5.40 14.70
C ARG A 215 18.09 4.43 13.53
N ALA A 216 17.21 4.62 12.54
CA ALA A 216 17.23 3.84 11.32
C ALA A 216 18.49 4.18 10.51
N HIS A 217 19.53 3.36 10.60
CA HIS A 217 20.64 3.38 9.64
C HIS A 217 20.37 2.33 8.57
N TYR A 218 20.35 2.76 7.31
CA TYR A 218 20.05 1.88 6.19
C TYR A 218 21.21 1.93 5.20
N PRO A 219 22.00 0.85 5.07
CA PRO A 219 22.98 0.73 4.01
C PRO A 219 22.25 0.34 2.73
N MET A 220 21.48 1.26 2.13
CA MET A 220 20.91 1.02 0.80
C MET A 220 21.82 1.65 -0.22
N LYS A 221 22.30 0.82 -1.14
CA LYS A 221 22.97 1.32 -2.33
C LYS A 221 21.90 1.97 -3.20
N LEU A 222 21.82 3.28 -3.17
CA LEU A 222 21.04 4.03 -4.15
C LEU A 222 21.71 3.86 -5.50
N VAL A 223 21.08 3.10 -6.39
CA VAL A 223 21.45 3.08 -7.80
C VAL A 223 20.42 3.92 -8.53
N HIS A 224 20.70 5.22 -8.66
CA HIS A 224 19.93 6.09 -9.54
C HIS A 224 20.24 5.70 -10.98
N GLN A 225 19.41 4.84 -11.57
CA GLN A 225 19.52 4.47 -12.97
C GLN A 225 18.66 5.41 -13.81
N ARG A 226 19.21 5.91 -14.91
CA ARG A 226 18.40 6.64 -15.89
C ARG A 226 17.42 5.66 -16.52
N ILE A 227 16.25 6.12 -16.93
CA ILE A 227 15.24 5.25 -17.54
C ILE A 227 15.78 4.63 -18.84
N SER A 228 16.59 5.38 -19.59
CA SER A 228 17.34 4.89 -20.76
C SER A 228 18.22 3.68 -20.45
N ASP A 229 18.74 3.56 -19.22
CA ASP A 229 19.59 2.43 -18.82
C ASP A 229 18.74 1.18 -18.47
N LEU A 230 17.47 1.40 -18.14
CA LEU A 230 16.52 0.37 -17.71
C LEU A 230 15.75 -0.27 -18.87
N VAL A 231 15.57 0.47 -19.96
CA VAL A 231 14.70 0.15 -21.10
C VAL A 231 15.51 0.12 -22.39
N ALA A 232 15.68 -1.06 -22.99
CA ALA A 232 16.52 -1.27 -24.17
C ALA A 232 16.00 -0.55 -25.42
N ASN A 233 14.68 -0.38 -25.55
CA ASN A 233 14.01 0.35 -26.64
C ASN A 233 13.50 1.72 -26.18
N TYR A 234 14.29 2.45 -25.39
CA TYR A 234 13.87 3.72 -24.81
C TYR A 234 13.35 4.73 -25.86
N ASP A 235 14.00 4.83 -27.01
CA ASP A 235 13.61 5.79 -28.07
C ASP A 235 12.22 5.49 -28.63
N GLU A 236 11.87 4.21 -28.80
CA GLU A 236 10.55 3.76 -29.25
C GLU A 236 9.47 4.10 -28.22
N VAL A 237 9.74 3.78 -26.95
CA VAL A 237 8.87 4.12 -25.82
C VAL A 237 8.65 5.63 -25.74
N TYR A 238 9.73 6.40 -25.83
CA TYR A 238 9.69 7.86 -25.79
C TYR A 238 8.85 8.43 -26.94
N ALA A 239 9.11 7.99 -28.18
CA ALA A 239 8.39 8.44 -29.36
C ALA A 239 6.88 8.12 -29.27
N THR A 240 6.54 6.96 -28.72
CA THR A 240 5.15 6.53 -28.55
C THR A 240 4.44 7.34 -27.46
N LEU A 241 5.06 7.50 -26.28
CA LEU A 241 4.49 8.29 -25.18
C LEU A 241 4.30 9.75 -25.57
N LYS A 242 5.25 10.34 -26.30
CA LYS A 242 5.17 11.72 -26.79
C LYS A 242 3.95 11.98 -27.68
N ARG A 243 3.42 10.96 -28.35
CA ARG A 243 2.23 11.02 -29.20
C ARG A 243 0.93 10.60 -28.49
N SER A 244 1.00 10.31 -27.19
CA SER A 244 -0.14 9.86 -26.37
C SER A 244 -0.56 10.93 -25.37
N ASP A 245 -1.71 10.73 -24.72
CA ASP A 245 -2.18 11.58 -23.61
C ASP A 245 -1.22 11.58 -22.41
N TYR A 246 -0.30 10.61 -22.33
CA TYR A 246 0.71 10.49 -21.28
C TYR A 246 2.02 11.21 -21.59
N ALA A 247 2.08 12.09 -22.60
CA ALA A 247 3.30 12.83 -22.92
C ALA A 247 3.88 13.62 -21.73
N TYR A 248 3.03 14.07 -20.78
CA TYR A 248 3.46 14.81 -19.60
C TYR A 248 4.39 14.01 -18.68
N VAL A 249 4.28 12.67 -18.63
CA VAL A 249 5.12 11.83 -17.76
C VAL A 249 6.61 11.89 -18.16
N LEU A 250 6.90 12.25 -19.41
CA LEU A 250 8.27 12.44 -19.90
C LEU A 250 8.94 13.67 -19.26
N SER A 251 8.16 14.71 -18.96
CA SER A 251 8.66 15.91 -18.29
C SER A 251 8.93 15.65 -16.81
N GLU A 252 8.04 14.92 -16.14
CA GLU A 252 8.20 14.53 -14.72
C GLU A 252 9.39 13.59 -14.52
N ALA A 253 9.59 12.63 -15.43
CA ALA A 253 10.75 11.74 -15.42
C ALA A 253 12.08 12.47 -15.62
N SER A 254 12.06 13.62 -16.31
CA SER A 254 13.24 14.45 -16.56
C SER A 254 13.51 15.46 -15.44
N ALA A 255 12.48 15.86 -14.69
CA ALA A 255 12.51 17.00 -13.77
C ALA A 255 13.19 16.75 -12.42
N LYS A 256 13.77 15.57 -12.15
CA LYS A 256 14.44 15.29 -10.87
C LYS A 256 15.76 14.56 -11.05
N LEU A 257 16.84 15.34 -11.09
CA LEU A 257 18.17 14.99 -10.59
C LEU A 257 18.98 16.29 -10.46
N VAL A 258 18.61 17.12 -9.48
CA VAL A 258 19.58 17.98 -8.80
C VAL A 258 19.77 17.31 -7.45
N ILE A 259 20.95 16.71 -7.26
CA ILE A 259 21.42 16.23 -5.95
C ILE A 259 21.87 17.47 -5.17
#